data_AF-A0A7J6S461-F1
#
_entry.id   AF-A0A7J6S461-F1
#
_cell.length_a   1.000
_cell.length_b   1.000
_cell.length_c   1.000
_cell.angle_alpha   90.00
_cell.angle_beta   90.00
_cell.angle_gamma   90.00
#
_symmetry.space_group_name_H-M   'P 1'
#
loop_
_entity.id
_entity.type
_entity.pdbx_description
1 polymer ?
#
loop_
_entity_poly.entity_id
_entity_poly.type
_entity_poly.pdbx_seq_one_letter_code
_entity_poly.pdbx_strand_id
1 'polypeptide(L)'
;MPGSIADQSRPVAEARKQMERQNQVSAHKAAMLAKMKENEVTLEASGLKADDSKVIHISDKGLEGKALRLRGVKDRTVLVEVDKILKLFIEGFERSKVLVQSQLVTGTAELWSCKNSSLCLLKGVETVQCDACNDVSITGAVRVCSSNCTALKVNGAEVAETGMTEQILSKSDEHGKVTSDKMQRFGHDQLPVMDLGEKTKPSAEKDIAESQKELGNDAFKECDFMQAVVFYTNALDHDPRMAVALSNRAQCWLKLGDLDKAETDALKAAGLEEAPDRIRAKSWFRAGMARHGRGTERFVSRKAHRIEISLGGLCHQRMVLQVTSPELVNA
;
A
#
# COMPACT_ATOMS: atom_id res chain seq x y z
N MET A 1 15.69 50.85 -33.29
CA MET A 1 14.45 50.35 -32.66
C MET A 1 14.83 49.69 -31.34
N PRO A 2 14.33 50.16 -30.19
CA PRO A 2 14.63 49.53 -28.90
C PRO A 2 13.91 48.17 -28.82
N GLY A 3 14.68 47.10 -28.60
CA GLY A 3 14.16 45.76 -28.38
C GLY A 3 13.47 45.67 -27.03
N SER A 4 12.19 45.30 -27.05
CA SER A 4 11.31 45.05 -25.91
C SER A 4 12.00 44.30 -24.76
N ILE A 5 12.05 44.93 -23.58
CA ILE A 5 12.39 44.28 -22.31
C ILE A 5 11.37 43.17 -22.08
N ALA A 6 11.79 41.91 -22.23
CA ALA A 6 10.94 40.76 -21.98
C ALA A 6 10.47 40.76 -20.52
N ASP A 7 9.16 40.70 -20.39
CA ASP A 7 8.33 40.55 -19.20
C ASP A 7 8.92 39.59 -18.14
N GLN A 8 9.70 40.11 -17.20
CA GLN A 8 10.26 39.38 -16.05
C GLN A 8 9.22 39.04 -14.97
N SER A 9 7.92 39.33 -15.18
CA SER A 9 6.88 39.15 -14.15
C SER A 9 6.25 37.74 -14.11
N ARG A 10 6.39 36.96 -15.19
CA ARG A 10 5.79 35.62 -15.35
C ARG A 10 6.31 34.56 -14.36
N PRO A 11 7.63 34.44 -14.09
CA PRO A 11 8.15 33.44 -13.16
C PRO A 11 7.67 33.66 -11.72
N VAL A 12 7.49 34.93 -11.33
CA VAL A 12 7.05 35.30 -9.97
C VAL A 12 5.54 35.06 -9.79
N ALA A 13 4.74 35.30 -10.83
CA ALA A 13 3.29 35.05 -10.79
C ALA A 13 2.95 33.55 -10.74
N GLU A 14 3.68 32.71 -11.48
CA GLU A 14 3.51 31.25 -11.42
C GLU A 14 3.97 30.67 -10.09
N ALA A 15 5.10 31.13 -9.55
CA ALA A 15 5.58 30.73 -8.22
C ALA A 15 4.58 31.12 -7.12
N ARG A 16 3.97 32.31 -7.19
CA ARG A 16 2.90 32.72 -6.24
C ARG A 16 1.67 31.82 -6.34
N LYS A 17 1.20 31.48 -7.55
CA LYS A 17 0.08 30.55 -7.75
C LYS A 17 0.40 29.12 -7.29
N GLN A 18 1.65 28.69 -7.40
CA GLN A 18 2.09 27.39 -6.88
C GLN A 18 2.13 27.38 -5.35
N MET A 19 2.64 28.45 -4.74
CA MET A 19 2.65 28.64 -3.29
C MET A 19 1.23 28.73 -2.72
N GLU A 20 0.31 29.44 -3.39
CA GLU A 20 -1.11 29.46 -3.02
C GLU A 20 -1.77 28.09 -3.09
N ARG A 21 -1.49 27.31 -4.15
CA ARG A 21 -1.99 25.93 -4.25
C ARG A 21 -1.42 25.03 -3.16
N GLN A 22 -0.12 25.13 -2.86
CA GLN A 22 0.50 24.40 -1.75
C GLN A 22 -0.09 24.79 -0.40
N ASN A 23 -0.35 26.09 -0.19
CA ASN A 23 -0.99 26.60 1.03
C ASN A 23 -2.45 26.15 1.16
N GLN A 24 -3.19 26.04 0.06
CA GLN A 24 -4.55 25.49 0.07
C GLN A 24 -4.55 23.98 0.37
N VAL A 25 -3.63 23.22 -0.21
CA VAL A 25 -3.48 21.78 0.07
C VAL A 25 -3.05 21.55 1.53
N SER A 26 -2.11 22.35 2.05
CA SER A 26 -1.68 22.25 3.44
C SER A 26 -2.79 22.64 4.42
N ALA A 27 -3.57 23.69 4.11
CA ALA A 27 -4.74 24.08 4.90
C ALA A 27 -5.83 23.00 4.87
N HIS A 28 -6.09 22.37 3.72
CA HIS A 28 -7.05 21.28 3.61
C HIS A 28 -6.61 20.05 4.43
N LYS A 29 -5.32 19.69 4.36
CA LYS A 29 -4.73 18.62 5.17
C LYS A 29 -4.84 18.93 6.67
N ALA A 30 -4.55 20.17 7.07
CA ALA A 30 -4.68 20.61 8.46
C ALA A 30 -6.13 20.54 8.96
N ALA A 31 -7.11 20.95 8.14
CA ALA A 31 -8.53 20.86 8.48
C ALA A 31 -9.02 19.41 8.61
N MET A 32 -8.54 18.51 7.75
CA MET A 32 -8.84 17.08 7.84
C MET A 32 -8.23 16.46 9.11
N LEU A 33 -6.97 16.80 9.43
CA LEU A 33 -6.31 16.37 10.67
C LEU A 33 -7.02 16.89 11.92
N ALA A 34 -7.55 18.12 11.89
CA ALA A 34 -8.34 18.67 13.00
C ALA A 34 -9.63 17.87 13.23
N LYS A 35 -10.37 17.53 12.17
CA LYS A 35 -11.56 16.67 12.27
C LYS A 35 -11.24 15.25 12.75
N MET A 36 -10.05 14.73 12.43
CA MET A 36 -9.59 13.44 12.95
C MET A 36 -9.27 13.54 14.45
N LYS A 37 -8.61 14.62 14.89
CA LYS A 37 -8.31 14.88 16.30
C LYS A 37 -9.55 15.09 17.16
N GLU A 38 -10.61 15.71 16.63
CA GLU A 38 -11.89 15.85 17.36
C GLU A 38 -12.54 14.51 17.71
N ASN A 39 -12.27 13.47 16.90
CA ASN A 39 -12.75 12.11 17.14
C ASN A 39 -11.77 11.25 17.94
N GLU A 40 -10.68 11.85 18.42
CA GLU A 40 -9.65 11.20 19.21
C GLU A 40 -9.72 11.64 20.68
N VAL A 41 -9.88 10.68 21.58
CA VAL A 41 -9.85 10.90 23.02
C VAL A 41 -8.48 10.48 23.54
N THR A 42 -7.73 11.45 24.06
CA THR A 42 -6.44 11.19 24.70
C THR A 42 -6.63 11.12 26.22
N LEU A 43 -6.19 10.02 26.82
CA LEU A 43 -6.13 9.84 28.27
C LEU A 43 -4.66 9.80 28.71
N GLU A 44 -4.28 10.84 29.45
CA GLU A 44 -2.95 10.96 30.05
C GLU A 44 -2.91 10.23 31.40
N ALA A 45 -1.76 9.62 31.73
CA ALA A 45 -1.58 8.89 32.98
C ALA A 45 -1.89 9.69 34.25
N SER A 46 -1.71 11.02 34.22
CA SER A 46 -2.04 11.92 35.33
C SER A 46 -3.54 12.00 35.63
N GLY A 47 -4.39 11.80 34.63
CA GLY A 47 -5.85 11.84 34.76
C GLY A 47 -6.48 10.49 35.11
N LEU A 48 -5.70 9.41 35.07
CA LEU A 48 -6.20 8.05 35.27
C LEU A 48 -6.04 7.63 36.74
N LYS A 49 -7.17 7.44 37.42
CA LYS A 49 -7.20 6.83 38.75
C LYS A 49 -6.99 5.33 38.61
N ALA A 50 -6.03 4.82 39.37
CA ALA A 50 -5.83 3.39 39.51
C ALA A 50 -6.51 2.93 40.80
N ASP A 51 -7.03 1.71 40.77
CA ASP A 51 -7.54 1.03 41.95
C ASP A 51 -6.38 0.62 42.90
N ASP A 52 -6.71 0.11 44.09
CA ASP A 52 -5.73 -0.34 45.09
C ASP A 52 -4.74 -1.38 44.54
N SER A 53 -5.17 -2.14 43.52
CA SER A 53 -4.36 -3.11 42.78
C SER A 53 -3.52 -2.50 41.63
N LYS A 54 -3.42 -1.16 41.54
CA LYS A 54 -2.77 -0.42 40.43
C LYS A 54 -3.37 -0.69 39.05
N VAL A 55 -4.65 -1.06 39.00
CA VAL A 55 -5.39 -1.32 37.77
C VAL A 55 -6.21 -0.08 37.39
N ILE A 56 -6.08 0.38 36.14
CA ILE A 56 -6.89 1.45 35.56
C ILE A 56 -7.98 0.78 34.72
N HIS A 57 -9.24 0.97 35.12
CA HIS A 57 -10.40 0.49 34.37
C HIS A 57 -10.94 1.60 33.46
N ILE A 58 -11.01 1.33 32.16
CA ILE A 58 -11.53 2.24 31.14
C ILE A 58 -12.79 1.60 30.52
N SER A 59 -13.96 2.08 30.91
CA SER A 59 -15.27 1.55 30.48
C SER A 59 -16.28 2.64 30.11
N ASP A 60 -15.81 3.85 29.80
CA ASP A 60 -16.67 4.98 29.47
C ASP A 60 -17.38 4.77 28.12
N LYS A 61 -18.73 4.81 28.14
CA LYS A 61 -19.58 4.72 26.95
C LYS A 61 -19.32 5.86 25.95
N GLY A 62 -18.82 7.02 26.41
CA GLY A 62 -18.48 8.16 25.56
C GLY A 62 -17.27 7.92 24.63
N LEU A 63 -16.56 6.80 24.80
CA LEU A 63 -15.44 6.35 23.95
C LEU A 63 -15.91 5.50 22.76
N GLU A 64 -17.19 5.11 22.71
CA GLU A 64 -17.70 4.26 21.65
C GLU A 64 -17.58 4.96 20.28
N GLY A 65 -16.97 4.28 19.31
CA GLY A 65 -16.75 4.81 17.96
C GLY A 65 -15.68 5.90 17.84
N LYS A 66 -14.93 6.20 18.91
CA LYS A 66 -13.83 7.18 18.91
C LYS A 66 -12.47 6.50 18.89
N ALA A 67 -11.44 7.22 18.45
CA ALA A 67 -10.06 6.78 18.60
C ALA A 67 -9.60 7.01 20.03
N LEU A 68 -8.98 6.02 20.66
CA LEU A 68 -8.48 6.10 22.03
C LEU A 68 -6.96 6.17 22.01
N ARG A 69 -6.39 7.24 22.57
CA ARG A 69 -4.95 7.35 22.82
C ARG A 69 -4.67 7.29 24.32
N LEU A 70 -3.79 6.38 24.71
CA LEU A 70 -3.30 6.25 26.08
C LEU A 70 -1.84 6.69 26.15
N ARG A 71 -1.51 7.60 27.05
CA ARG A 71 -0.14 8.14 27.18
C ARG A 71 0.45 8.02 28.57
N GLY A 72 1.74 7.66 28.61
CA GLY A 72 2.62 7.87 29.76
C GLY A 72 2.35 7.01 30.99
N VAL A 73 1.68 5.86 30.82
CA VAL A 73 1.35 4.98 31.95
C VAL A 73 2.57 4.18 32.38
N LYS A 74 2.85 4.18 33.69
CA LYS A 74 3.98 3.46 34.28
C LYS A 74 3.55 2.59 35.46
N ASP A 75 4.14 1.40 35.58
CA ASP A 75 3.95 0.48 36.71
C ASP A 75 2.46 0.17 37.03
N ARG A 76 1.62 0.10 36.00
CA ARG A 76 0.17 -0.08 36.12
C ARG A 76 -0.36 -1.08 35.09
N THR A 77 -1.51 -1.66 35.40
CA THR A 77 -2.28 -2.45 34.44
C THR A 77 -3.45 -1.61 33.94
N VAL A 78 -3.66 -1.55 32.64
CA VAL A 78 -4.79 -0.85 32.02
C VAL A 78 -5.73 -1.88 31.42
N LEU A 79 -7.00 -1.84 31.82
CA LEU A 79 -8.07 -2.68 31.29
C LEU A 79 -9.04 -1.81 30.50
N VAL A 80 -9.19 -2.11 29.21
CA VAL A 80 -10.05 -1.37 28.28
C VAL A 80 -11.27 -2.23 27.91
N GLU A 81 -12.41 -1.88 28.49
CA GLU A 81 -13.70 -2.56 28.38
C GLU A 81 -14.77 -1.62 27.80
N VAL A 82 -14.67 -1.36 26.50
CA VAL A 82 -15.63 -0.60 25.71
C VAL A 82 -16.12 -1.50 24.58
N ASP A 83 -17.39 -1.41 24.16
CA ASP A 83 -17.94 -2.31 23.13
C ASP A 83 -17.16 -2.21 21.81
N LYS A 84 -17.08 -1.00 21.26
CA LYS A 84 -16.42 -0.69 19.99
C LYS A 84 -15.58 0.57 20.08
N ILE A 85 -14.28 0.45 19.86
CA ILE A 85 -13.35 1.59 19.74
C ILE A 85 -12.94 1.70 18.28
N LEU A 86 -12.83 2.92 17.75
CA LEU A 86 -12.43 3.12 16.37
C LEU A 86 -11.01 2.60 16.14
N LYS A 87 -10.05 3.13 16.90
CA LYS A 87 -8.62 2.84 16.80
C LYS A 87 -7.94 3.02 18.16
N LEU A 88 -6.88 2.26 18.43
CA LEU A 88 -6.14 2.33 19.69
C LEU A 88 -4.70 2.81 19.45
N PHE A 89 -4.27 3.80 20.22
CA PHE A 89 -2.89 4.30 20.27
C PHE A 89 -2.36 4.18 21.70
N ILE A 90 -1.19 3.59 21.87
CA ILE A 90 -0.51 3.41 23.15
C ILE A 90 0.87 4.03 23.03
N GLU A 91 1.19 4.99 23.90
CA GLU A 91 2.40 5.78 23.78
C GLU A 91 3.10 5.94 25.13
N GLY A 92 4.40 5.62 25.16
CA GLY A 92 5.25 5.86 26.33
C GLY A 92 4.92 4.99 27.55
N PHE A 93 4.44 3.77 27.35
CA PHE A 93 4.16 2.84 28.45
C PHE A 93 5.46 2.24 28.99
N GLU A 94 5.58 2.12 30.31
CA GLU A 94 6.77 1.55 30.95
C GLU A 94 6.36 0.56 32.05
N ARG A 95 6.91 -0.67 32.02
CA ARG A 95 6.59 -1.72 33.00
C ARG A 95 5.09 -1.90 33.23
N SER A 96 4.31 -1.85 32.15
CA SER A 96 2.86 -1.79 32.22
C SER A 96 2.21 -2.87 31.37
N LYS A 97 1.00 -3.28 31.77
CA LYS A 97 0.23 -4.30 31.05
C LYS A 97 -1.06 -3.68 30.53
N VAL A 98 -1.36 -3.88 29.26
CA VAL A 98 -2.59 -3.39 28.62
C VAL A 98 -3.42 -4.57 28.18
N LEU A 99 -4.61 -4.67 28.74
CA LEU A 99 -5.62 -5.69 28.43
C LEU A 99 -6.75 -5.01 27.67
N VAL A 100 -6.94 -5.37 26.41
CA VAL A 100 -7.98 -4.81 25.55
C VAL A 100 -9.01 -5.90 25.28
N GLN A 101 -10.18 -5.76 25.88
CA GLN A 101 -11.35 -6.59 25.61
C GLN A 101 -12.27 -5.98 24.54
N SER A 102 -12.00 -4.73 24.17
CA SER A 102 -12.79 -3.93 23.23
C SER A 102 -12.59 -4.39 21.79
N GLN A 103 -13.62 -4.28 20.94
CA GLN A 103 -13.47 -4.54 19.50
C GLN A 103 -12.91 -3.28 18.81
N LEU A 104 -11.81 -3.42 18.07
CA LEU A 104 -11.26 -2.33 17.25
C LEU A 104 -11.92 -2.34 15.86
N VAL A 105 -12.62 -1.27 15.51
CA VAL A 105 -13.33 -1.15 14.24
C VAL A 105 -12.38 -1.04 13.06
N THR A 106 -11.25 -0.32 13.21
CA THR A 106 -10.25 -0.20 12.14
C THR A 106 -9.40 -1.45 11.97
N GLY A 107 -9.51 -2.44 12.86
CA GLY A 107 -8.61 -3.61 12.87
C GLY A 107 -7.13 -3.23 13.05
N THR A 108 -6.84 -2.02 13.54
CA THR A 108 -5.48 -1.49 13.67
C THR A 108 -5.22 -0.93 15.07
N ALA A 109 -4.04 -1.22 15.63
CA ALA A 109 -3.54 -0.62 16.86
C ALA A 109 -2.10 -0.11 16.67
N GLU A 110 -1.73 0.96 17.37
CA GLU A 110 -0.39 1.53 17.32
C GLU A 110 0.24 1.57 18.71
N LEU A 111 1.52 1.15 18.79
CA LEU A 111 2.36 1.23 19.98
C LEU A 111 3.59 2.06 19.66
N TRP A 112 3.88 3.04 20.51
CA TRP A 112 5.01 3.92 20.33
C TRP A 112 5.81 4.10 21.62
N SER A 113 7.14 3.99 21.53
CA SER A 113 8.07 4.28 22.64
C SER A 113 7.74 3.51 23.94
N CYS A 114 7.23 2.29 23.83
CA CYS A 114 6.84 1.46 24.98
C CYS A 114 8.02 0.58 25.45
N LYS A 115 8.16 0.37 26.76
CA LYS A 115 9.27 -0.35 27.38
C LYS A 115 8.81 -1.39 28.40
N ASN A 116 9.36 -2.60 28.35
CA ASN A 116 9.10 -3.70 29.32
C ASN A 116 7.61 -3.91 29.57
N SER A 117 6.80 -3.86 28.51
CA SER A 117 5.34 -3.76 28.60
C SER A 117 4.67 -4.86 27.80
N SER A 118 3.43 -5.18 28.16
CA SER A 118 2.66 -6.23 27.48
C SER A 118 1.32 -5.69 26.97
N LEU A 119 0.98 -6.03 25.74
CA LEU A 119 -0.30 -5.75 25.11
C LEU A 119 -1.02 -7.07 24.82
N CYS A 120 -2.23 -7.21 25.35
CA CYS A 120 -3.10 -8.34 25.11
C CYS A 120 -4.41 -7.88 24.45
N LEU A 121 -4.61 -8.28 23.19
CA LEU A 121 -5.78 -7.99 22.38
C LEU A 121 -6.68 -9.22 22.36
N LEU A 122 -7.65 -9.32 23.28
CA LEU A 122 -8.42 -10.56 23.48
C LEU A 122 -9.31 -10.91 22.28
N LYS A 123 -9.88 -9.91 21.61
CA LYS A 123 -10.74 -10.09 20.43
C LYS A 123 -9.96 -10.26 19.12
N GLY A 124 -8.63 -10.16 19.15
CA GLY A 124 -7.80 -10.17 17.96
C GLY A 124 -7.87 -8.86 17.17
N VAL A 125 -6.76 -8.49 16.54
CA VAL A 125 -6.63 -7.30 15.69
C VAL A 125 -5.82 -7.67 14.45
N GLU A 126 -6.20 -7.13 13.29
CA GLU A 126 -5.54 -7.47 12.02
C GLU A 126 -4.11 -6.97 11.97
N THR A 127 -3.87 -5.71 12.35
CA THR A 127 -2.54 -5.13 12.26
C THR A 127 -2.18 -4.36 13.52
N VAL A 128 -0.94 -4.52 13.98
CA VAL A 128 -0.37 -3.73 15.08
C VAL A 128 0.91 -3.08 14.57
N GLN A 129 0.98 -1.76 14.63
CA GLN A 129 2.19 -1.02 14.28
C GLN A 129 2.94 -0.68 15.56
N CYS A 130 4.22 -0.99 15.60
CA CYS A 130 5.11 -0.74 16.73
C CYS A 130 6.26 0.14 16.25
N ASP A 131 6.54 1.21 16.97
CA ASP A 131 7.71 2.04 16.71
C ASP A 131 8.46 2.33 18.01
N ALA A 132 9.79 2.28 17.96
CA ALA A 132 10.68 2.60 19.08
C ALA A 132 10.38 1.82 20.39
N CYS A 133 9.90 0.57 20.31
CA CYS A 133 9.51 -0.22 21.48
C CYS A 133 10.64 -1.17 21.94
N ASN A 134 10.82 -1.34 23.25
CA ASN A 134 11.85 -2.20 23.83
C ASN A 134 11.25 -3.21 24.81
N ASP A 135 11.52 -4.51 24.63
CA ASP A 135 11.03 -5.59 25.49
C ASP A 135 9.49 -5.53 25.63
N VAL A 136 8.82 -5.55 24.48
CA VAL A 136 7.36 -5.48 24.42
C VAL A 136 6.79 -6.82 23.94
N SER A 137 5.79 -7.32 24.65
CA SER A 137 5.06 -8.52 24.25
C SER A 137 3.67 -8.18 23.75
N ILE A 138 3.29 -8.70 22.59
CA ILE A 138 2.01 -8.46 21.92
C ILE A 138 1.34 -9.80 21.70
N THR A 139 0.07 -9.89 22.07
CA THR A 139 -0.76 -11.08 21.90
C THR A 139 -2.08 -10.71 21.27
N GLY A 140 -2.55 -11.53 20.33
CA GLY A 140 -3.81 -11.29 19.59
C GLY A 140 -3.66 -10.36 18.38
N ALA A 141 -2.46 -10.28 17.80
CA ALA A 141 -2.21 -9.55 16.55
C ALA A 141 -2.02 -10.54 15.40
N VAL A 142 -2.70 -10.32 14.26
CA VAL A 142 -2.52 -11.12 13.03
C VAL A 142 -1.28 -10.65 12.28
N ARG A 143 -1.06 -9.34 12.18
CA ARG A 143 0.12 -8.76 11.57
C ARG A 143 0.78 -7.75 12.51
N VAL A 144 2.10 -7.77 12.60
CA VAL A 144 2.85 -6.76 13.35
C VAL A 144 3.87 -6.09 12.45
N CYS A 145 3.78 -4.77 12.31
CA CYS A 145 4.78 -3.95 11.64
C CYS A 145 5.63 -3.26 12.70
N SER A 146 6.91 -3.57 12.82
CA SER A 146 7.78 -3.01 13.86
C SER A 146 8.95 -2.23 13.28
N SER A 147 9.11 -0.96 13.67
CA SER A 147 10.27 -0.11 13.34
C SER A 147 11.05 0.22 14.62
N ASN A 148 12.38 0.17 14.57
CA ASN A 148 13.25 0.54 15.71
C ASN A 148 12.90 -0.19 17.03
N CYS A 149 12.48 -1.45 16.95
CA CYS A 149 12.05 -2.22 18.12
C CYS A 149 13.12 -3.24 18.53
N THR A 150 13.33 -3.41 19.84
CA THR A 150 14.25 -4.41 20.41
C THR A 150 13.48 -5.39 21.30
N ALA A 151 13.83 -6.68 21.23
CA ALA A 151 13.21 -7.74 22.05
C ALA A 151 11.66 -7.78 21.98
N LEU A 152 11.09 -7.62 20.79
CA LEU A 152 9.64 -7.72 20.60
C LEU A 152 9.21 -9.20 20.62
N LYS A 153 8.10 -9.51 21.30
CA LYS A 153 7.52 -10.86 21.32
C LYS A 153 6.10 -10.81 20.77
N VAL A 154 5.79 -11.57 19.74
CA VAL A 154 4.46 -11.57 19.10
C VAL A 154 3.86 -12.97 19.19
N ASN A 155 2.69 -13.10 19.81
CA ASN A 155 1.97 -14.37 20.01
C ASN A 155 2.84 -15.50 20.61
N GLY A 156 3.85 -15.15 21.41
CA GLY A 156 4.79 -16.09 22.02
C GLY A 156 6.04 -16.40 21.19
N ALA A 157 6.14 -15.92 19.94
CA ALA A 157 7.35 -15.97 19.14
C ALA A 157 8.24 -14.74 19.41
N GLU A 158 9.55 -14.96 19.58
CA GLU A 158 10.52 -13.86 19.67
C GLU A 158 10.83 -13.30 18.27
N VAL A 159 10.75 -11.98 18.16
CA VAL A 159 11.10 -11.22 16.95
C VAL A 159 12.53 -10.74 17.13
N ALA A 160 13.39 -11.03 16.15
CA ALA A 160 14.80 -10.67 16.21
C ALA A 160 14.96 -9.13 16.32
N GLU A 161 16.00 -8.69 17.05
CA GLU A 161 16.35 -7.27 17.16
C GLU A 161 16.58 -6.66 15.79
N THR A 162 15.81 -5.63 15.43
CA THR A 162 15.88 -5.04 14.11
C THR A 162 15.93 -3.51 14.16
N GLY A 163 17.01 -2.97 13.59
CA GLY A 163 17.10 -1.56 13.19
C GLY A 163 16.34 -1.26 11.89
N MET A 164 15.33 -2.06 11.53
CA MET A 164 14.56 -1.97 10.27
C MET A 164 13.09 -2.34 10.51
N THR A 165 12.20 -1.88 9.61
CA THR A 165 10.75 -2.09 9.67
C THR A 165 10.36 -3.52 9.29
N GLU A 166 10.21 -4.44 10.23
CA GLU A 166 9.78 -5.82 9.95
C GLU A 166 8.26 -5.97 9.94
N GLN A 167 7.71 -6.78 9.03
CA GLN A 167 6.30 -7.15 8.98
C GLN A 167 6.16 -8.65 9.25
N ILE A 168 5.61 -8.99 10.40
CA ILE A 168 5.23 -10.36 10.73
C ILE A 168 3.81 -10.56 10.20
N LEU A 169 3.64 -11.44 9.20
CA LEU A 169 2.34 -11.90 8.78
C LEU A 169 2.07 -13.25 9.45
N SER A 170 1.24 -13.24 10.48
CA SER A 170 0.68 -14.47 11.01
C SER A 170 -0.65 -14.75 10.30
N LYS A 171 -0.86 -15.97 9.80
CA LYS A 171 -2.14 -16.36 9.20
C LYS A 171 -3.11 -16.75 10.32
N SER A 172 -4.36 -16.30 10.24
CA SER A 172 -5.42 -16.72 11.16
C SER A 172 -6.52 -17.48 10.41
N ASP A 173 -7.09 -18.49 11.06
CA ASP A 173 -8.25 -19.21 10.55
C ASP A 173 -9.54 -18.38 10.83
N GLU A 174 -10.69 -18.83 10.28
CA GLU A 174 -12.02 -18.20 10.44
C GLU A 174 -12.47 -17.97 11.90
N HIS A 175 -11.76 -18.54 12.86
CA HIS A 175 -12.01 -18.47 14.30
C HIS A 175 -10.92 -17.69 15.08
N GLY A 176 -10.04 -16.96 14.39
CA GLY A 176 -9.03 -16.09 15.02
C GLY A 176 -7.83 -16.82 15.64
N LYS A 177 -7.62 -18.11 15.33
CA LYS A 177 -6.47 -18.89 15.81
C LYS A 177 -5.33 -18.83 14.79
N VAL A 178 -4.13 -18.47 15.26
CA VAL A 178 -2.93 -18.29 14.41
C VAL A 178 -2.36 -19.65 14.00
N THR A 179 -2.17 -19.89 12.70
CA THR A 179 -1.78 -21.20 12.15
C THR A 179 -0.40 -21.25 11.48
N SER A 180 0.21 -20.11 11.14
CA SER A 180 1.63 -20.07 10.74
C SER A 180 2.21 -18.66 10.79
N ASP A 181 3.43 -18.52 11.30
CA ASP A 181 4.23 -17.30 11.24
C ASP A 181 5.13 -17.32 10.01
N LYS A 182 4.95 -16.38 9.07
CA LYS A 182 5.93 -16.12 8.02
C LYS A 182 6.49 -14.71 8.20
N MET A 183 7.79 -14.65 8.43
CA MET A 183 8.58 -13.41 8.56
C MET A 183 8.79 -12.80 7.17
N GLN A 184 8.31 -11.58 6.92
CA GLN A 184 8.69 -10.81 5.72
C GLN A 184 9.44 -9.54 6.15
N ARG A 185 10.67 -9.40 5.64
CA ARG A 185 11.54 -8.24 5.88
C ARG A 185 11.28 -7.19 4.80
N PHE A 186 10.88 -5.98 5.18
CA PHE A 186 10.86 -4.83 4.27
C PHE A 186 11.97 -3.86 4.69
N GLY A 187 12.84 -3.48 3.75
CA GLY A 187 13.88 -2.48 3.98
C GLY A 187 13.27 -1.08 4.14
N HIS A 188 14.03 -0.18 4.78
CA HIS A 188 13.66 1.21 5.12
C HIS A 188 13.27 2.10 3.91
N ASP A 189 13.41 1.63 2.67
CA ASP A 189 13.23 2.44 1.45
C ASP A 189 11.82 2.38 0.81
N GLN A 190 10.78 1.99 1.54
CA GLN A 190 9.40 1.90 1.00
C GLN A 190 8.32 2.65 1.81
N LEU A 191 8.68 3.76 2.46
CA LEU A 191 7.72 4.82 2.78
C LEU A 191 8.17 6.11 2.11
N PRO A 192 7.28 6.83 1.39
CA PRO A 192 7.65 8.02 0.65
C PRO A 192 7.94 9.15 1.64
N VAL A 193 9.21 9.31 2.01
CA VAL A 193 9.71 10.62 2.40
C VAL A 193 9.76 11.43 1.11
N MET A 194 8.96 12.50 1.05
CA MET A 194 9.16 13.53 0.03
C MET A 194 10.49 14.21 0.33
N ASP A 195 11.59 13.61 -0.13
CA ASP A 195 12.85 14.34 -0.27
C ASP A 195 12.87 14.97 -1.66
N LEU A 196 12.57 16.27 -1.69
CA LEU A 196 12.69 17.10 -2.87
C LEU A 196 14.18 17.38 -3.11
N GLY A 197 14.90 16.40 -3.64
CA GLY A 197 16.18 16.65 -4.26
C GLY A 197 17.21 15.56 -4.04
N GLU A 198 17.21 14.57 -4.93
CA GLU A 198 18.42 14.26 -5.70
C GLU A 198 18.04 13.38 -6.88
N LYS A 199 18.40 13.81 -8.09
CA LYS A 199 18.26 12.99 -9.31
C LYS A 199 19.25 11.83 -9.19
N THR A 200 18.81 10.71 -8.62
CA THR A 200 19.59 9.47 -8.60
C THR A 200 19.42 8.72 -9.93
N LYS A 201 20.40 7.87 -10.22
CA LYS A 201 20.73 7.36 -11.56
C LYS A 201 19.57 6.54 -12.18
N PRO A 202 19.34 6.61 -13.50
CA PRO A 202 18.23 5.94 -14.20
C PRO A 202 18.14 4.41 -14.00
N SER A 203 19.20 3.76 -13.50
CA SER A 203 19.17 2.33 -13.19
C SER A 203 18.36 2.01 -11.93
N ALA A 204 18.39 2.87 -10.91
CA ALA A 204 17.76 2.58 -9.62
C ALA A 204 16.23 2.67 -9.69
N GLU A 205 15.67 3.66 -10.40
CA GLU A 205 14.23 3.79 -10.60
C GLU A 205 13.65 2.62 -11.40
N LYS A 206 14.43 2.11 -12.37
CA LYS A 206 14.05 0.94 -13.18
C LYS A 206 14.04 -0.34 -12.34
N ASP A 207 15.02 -0.53 -11.46
CA ASP A 207 15.06 -1.67 -10.54
C ASP A 207 13.88 -1.65 -9.56
N ILE A 208 13.49 -0.46 -9.07
CA ILE A 208 12.30 -0.28 -8.23
C ILE A 208 11.03 -0.61 -9.01
N ALA A 209 10.91 -0.15 -10.26
CA ALA A 209 9.77 -0.48 -11.12
C ALA A 209 9.64 -1.99 -11.37
N GLU A 210 10.76 -2.68 -11.58
CA GLU A 210 10.77 -4.13 -11.77
C GLU A 210 10.36 -4.89 -10.51
N SER A 211 10.83 -4.47 -9.33
CA SER A 211 10.43 -5.04 -8.04
C SER A 211 8.92 -4.87 -7.78
N GLN A 212 8.39 -3.67 -7.99
CA GLN A 212 6.95 -3.40 -7.82
C GLN A 212 6.07 -4.21 -8.79
N LYS A 213 6.55 -4.41 -10.02
CA LYS A 213 5.90 -5.31 -11.00
C LYS A 213 5.86 -6.76 -10.52
N GLU A 214 6.91 -7.25 -9.87
CA GLU A 214 6.93 -8.61 -9.33
C GLU A 214 5.94 -8.78 -8.17
N LEU A 215 5.88 -7.82 -7.25
CA LEU A 215 4.86 -7.78 -6.19
C LEU A 215 3.44 -7.77 -6.76
N GLY A 216 3.20 -7.00 -7.82
CA GLY A 216 1.93 -7.01 -8.53
C GLY A 216 1.60 -8.36 -9.17
N ASN A 217 2.59 -9.06 -9.72
CA ASN A 217 2.40 -10.41 -10.28
C ASN A 217 2.04 -11.44 -9.21
N ASP A 218 2.63 -11.34 -8.02
CA ASP A 218 2.33 -12.24 -6.92
C ASP A 218 0.92 -11.98 -6.36
N ALA A 219 0.54 -10.71 -6.15
CA ALA A 219 -0.83 -10.34 -5.81
C ALA A 219 -1.86 -10.82 -6.86
N PHE A 220 -1.50 -10.77 -8.14
CA PHE A 220 -2.34 -11.29 -9.23
C PHE A 220 -2.55 -12.81 -9.15
N LYS A 221 -1.53 -13.58 -8.76
CA LYS A 221 -1.64 -15.04 -8.57
C LYS A 221 -2.55 -15.38 -7.38
N GLU A 222 -2.51 -14.58 -6.34
CA GLU A 222 -3.39 -14.70 -5.16
C GLU A 222 -4.83 -14.21 -5.44
N CYS A 223 -5.15 -13.82 -6.68
CA CYS A 223 -6.43 -13.27 -7.10
C CYS A 223 -6.83 -11.95 -6.40
N ASP A 224 -5.89 -11.26 -5.75
CA ASP A 224 -6.11 -9.92 -5.21
C ASP A 224 -5.83 -8.86 -6.29
N PHE A 225 -6.84 -8.65 -7.13
CA PHE A 225 -6.72 -7.75 -8.27
C PHE A 225 -6.65 -6.27 -7.88
N MET A 226 -7.20 -5.87 -6.74
CA MET A 226 -7.13 -4.48 -6.25
C MET A 226 -5.71 -4.15 -5.78
N GLN A 227 -5.12 -5.03 -4.99
CA GLN A 227 -3.75 -4.83 -4.53
C GLN A 227 -2.74 -4.93 -5.68
N ALA A 228 -2.97 -5.84 -6.64
CA ALA A 228 -2.16 -5.92 -7.86
C ALA A 228 -2.17 -4.61 -8.65
N VAL A 229 -3.32 -3.93 -8.77
CA VAL A 229 -3.43 -2.62 -9.43
C VAL A 229 -2.58 -1.57 -8.73
N VAL A 230 -2.54 -1.55 -7.39
CA VAL A 230 -1.72 -0.59 -6.63
C VAL A 230 -0.25 -0.80 -6.93
N PHE A 231 0.24 -2.05 -6.84
CA PHE A 231 1.65 -2.35 -7.13
C PHE A 231 2.04 -2.05 -8.58
N TYR A 232 1.18 -2.36 -9.56
CA TYR A 232 1.44 -1.97 -10.94
C TYR A 232 1.39 -0.46 -11.16
N THR A 233 0.60 0.28 -10.39
CA THR A 233 0.56 1.75 -10.48
C THR A 233 1.85 2.35 -9.93
N ASN A 234 2.32 1.88 -8.79
CA ASN A 234 3.62 2.28 -8.24
C ASN A 234 4.76 1.97 -9.22
N ALA A 235 4.73 0.81 -9.88
CA ALA A 235 5.71 0.46 -10.91
C ALA A 235 5.70 1.44 -12.10
N LEU A 236 4.52 1.94 -12.47
CA LEU A 236 4.35 2.90 -13.57
C LEU A 236 4.67 4.35 -13.18
N ASP A 237 4.62 4.68 -11.89
CA ASP A 237 5.08 5.97 -11.39
C ASP A 237 6.61 6.10 -11.51
N HIS A 238 7.33 4.98 -11.40
CA HIS A 238 8.78 4.91 -11.59
C HIS A 238 9.19 4.67 -13.05
N ASP A 239 8.52 3.78 -13.79
CA ASP A 239 8.71 3.59 -15.23
C ASP A 239 7.37 3.67 -16.00
N PRO A 240 6.98 4.87 -16.47
CA PRO A 240 5.74 5.07 -17.22
C PRO A 240 5.70 4.34 -18.57
N ARG A 241 6.86 3.91 -19.09
CA ARG A 241 7.00 3.21 -20.39
C ARG A 241 7.00 1.69 -20.23
N MET A 242 6.79 1.16 -19.03
CA MET A 242 6.80 -0.27 -18.80
C MET A 242 5.52 -0.95 -19.35
N ALA A 243 5.58 -1.38 -20.61
CA ALA A 243 4.47 -2.00 -21.33
C ALA A 243 3.87 -3.23 -20.62
N VAL A 244 4.69 -3.98 -19.89
CA VAL A 244 4.27 -5.17 -19.14
C VAL A 244 3.34 -4.81 -17.98
N ALA A 245 3.70 -3.80 -17.18
CA ALA A 245 2.85 -3.35 -16.07
C ALA A 245 1.54 -2.75 -16.55
N LEU A 246 1.55 -1.93 -17.61
CA LEU A 246 0.30 -1.41 -18.21
C LEU A 246 -0.61 -2.54 -18.68
N SER A 247 -0.05 -3.54 -19.37
CA SER A 247 -0.84 -4.67 -19.86
C SER A 247 -1.40 -5.51 -18.72
N ASN A 248 -0.62 -5.77 -17.66
CA ASN A 248 -1.07 -6.55 -16.51
C ASN A 248 -2.08 -5.79 -15.64
N ARG A 249 -1.91 -4.47 -15.48
CA ARG A 249 -2.90 -3.62 -14.81
C ARG A 249 -4.23 -3.60 -15.57
N ALA A 250 -4.19 -3.53 -16.90
CA ALA A 250 -5.39 -3.69 -17.73
C ALA A 250 -6.10 -5.03 -17.50
N GLN A 251 -5.35 -6.12 -17.31
CA GLN A 251 -5.93 -7.42 -16.98
C GLN A 251 -6.62 -7.43 -15.62
N CYS A 252 -6.06 -6.74 -14.62
CA CYS A 252 -6.67 -6.59 -13.31
C CYS A 252 -7.98 -5.80 -13.42
N TRP A 253 -7.98 -4.69 -14.16
CA TRP A 253 -9.18 -3.91 -14.40
C TRP A 253 -10.29 -4.71 -15.10
N LEU A 254 -9.94 -5.56 -16.08
CA LEU A 254 -10.91 -6.50 -16.68
C LEU A 254 -11.52 -7.46 -15.64
N LYS A 255 -10.72 -7.93 -14.68
CA LYS A 255 -11.20 -8.83 -13.61
C LYS A 255 -12.06 -8.10 -12.58
N LEU A 256 -11.79 -6.82 -12.35
CA LEU A 256 -12.56 -5.94 -11.46
C LEU A 256 -13.84 -5.37 -12.13
N GLY A 257 -13.98 -5.51 -13.45
CA GLY A 257 -15.13 -5.01 -14.21
C GLY A 257 -15.04 -3.54 -14.62
N ASP A 258 -13.90 -2.88 -14.38
CA ASP A 258 -13.66 -1.49 -14.83
C ASP A 258 -13.12 -1.50 -16.28
N LEU A 259 -14.05 -1.60 -17.22
CA LEU A 259 -13.72 -1.81 -18.64
C LEU A 259 -13.09 -0.56 -19.29
N ASP A 260 -13.42 0.64 -18.83
CA ASP A 260 -12.87 1.89 -19.38
C ASP A 260 -11.40 2.06 -19.05
N LYS A 261 -11.02 1.80 -17.79
CA LYS A 261 -9.61 1.80 -17.38
C LYS A 261 -8.84 0.67 -18.04
N ALA A 262 -9.44 -0.51 -18.14
CA ALA A 262 -8.84 -1.65 -18.84
C ALA A 262 -8.50 -1.33 -20.29
N GLU A 263 -9.42 -0.73 -21.05
CA GLU A 263 -9.17 -0.33 -22.44
C GLU A 263 -8.05 0.72 -22.51
N THR A 264 -8.11 1.74 -21.66
CA THR A 264 -7.15 2.85 -21.68
C THR A 264 -5.73 2.36 -21.45
N ASP A 265 -5.52 1.52 -20.44
CA ASP A 265 -4.20 0.98 -20.13
C ASP A 265 -3.71 -0.01 -21.20
N ALA A 266 -4.62 -0.81 -21.75
CA ALA A 266 -4.31 -1.75 -22.81
C ALA A 266 -3.89 -1.03 -24.11
N LEU A 267 -4.59 0.03 -24.51
CA LEU A 267 -4.22 0.81 -25.69
C LEU A 267 -2.90 1.55 -25.49
N LYS A 268 -2.66 2.10 -24.30
CA LYS A 268 -1.36 2.70 -23.94
C LYS A 268 -0.24 1.68 -24.07
N ALA A 269 -0.40 0.48 -23.49
CA ALA A 269 0.60 -0.58 -23.58
C ALA A 269 0.88 -1.01 -25.02
N ALA A 270 -0.14 -1.05 -25.87
CA ALA A 270 -0.01 -1.45 -27.27
C ALA A 270 0.65 -0.36 -28.14
N GLY A 271 0.48 0.91 -27.79
CA GLY A 271 1.02 2.07 -28.51
C GLY A 271 2.48 2.42 -28.16
N LEU A 272 3.09 1.75 -27.19
CA LEU A 272 4.51 1.94 -26.86
C LEU A 272 5.41 1.31 -27.94
N GLU A 273 6.37 2.09 -28.43
CA GLU A 273 7.32 1.64 -29.47
C GLU A 273 8.21 0.50 -28.96
N GLU A 274 8.72 0.63 -27.73
CA GLU A 274 9.61 -0.34 -27.08
C GLU A 274 8.88 -1.60 -26.56
N ALA A 275 7.56 -1.69 -26.71
CA ALA A 275 6.79 -2.85 -26.26
C ALA A 275 7.14 -4.11 -27.07
N PRO A 276 7.47 -5.25 -26.41
CA PRO A 276 7.65 -6.52 -27.10
C PRO A 276 6.36 -6.93 -27.84
N ASP A 277 6.47 -7.50 -29.03
CA ASP A 277 5.31 -7.89 -29.86
C ASP A 277 4.32 -8.79 -29.13
N ARG A 278 4.82 -9.68 -28.26
CA ARG A 278 3.99 -10.54 -27.41
C ARG A 278 3.11 -9.73 -26.45
N ILE A 279 3.63 -8.65 -25.89
CA ILE A 279 2.88 -7.77 -24.97
C ILE A 279 1.90 -6.92 -25.78
N ARG A 280 2.33 -6.39 -26.92
CA ARG A 280 1.47 -5.63 -27.84
C ARG A 280 0.25 -6.45 -28.27
N ALA A 281 0.43 -7.71 -28.68
CA ALA A 281 -0.66 -8.61 -29.04
C ALA A 281 -1.63 -8.86 -27.87
N LYS A 282 -1.10 -9.13 -26.67
CA LYS A 282 -1.93 -9.32 -25.45
C LYS A 282 -2.71 -8.06 -25.09
N SER A 283 -2.09 -6.89 -25.22
CA SER A 283 -2.72 -5.61 -24.93
C SER A 283 -3.87 -5.31 -25.90
N TRP A 284 -3.68 -5.53 -27.21
CA TRP A 284 -4.78 -5.42 -28.18
C TRP A 284 -5.94 -6.38 -27.86
N PHE A 285 -5.62 -7.62 -27.48
CA PHE A 285 -6.64 -8.59 -27.07
C PHE A 285 -7.42 -8.12 -25.83
N ARG A 286 -6.73 -7.62 -24.81
CA ARG A 286 -7.35 -7.07 -23.58
C ARG A 286 -8.22 -5.85 -23.86
N ALA A 287 -7.80 -4.96 -24.76
CA ALA A 287 -8.63 -3.83 -25.21
C ALA A 287 -9.89 -4.32 -25.95
N GLY A 288 -9.76 -5.37 -26.78
CA GLY A 288 -10.90 -6.03 -27.42
C GLY A 288 -11.90 -6.62 -26.42
N MET A 289 -11.40 -7.28 -25.38
CA MET A 289 -12.23 -7.80 -24.27
C MET A 289 -12.97 -6.68 -23.53
N ALA A 290 -12.31 -5.56 -23.25
CA ALA A 290 -12.93 -4.42 -22.61
C ALA A 290 -14.08 -3.84 -23.45
N ARG A 291 -13.86 -3.66 -24.76
CA ARG A 291 -14.88 -3.18 -25.72
C ARG A 291 -16.06 -4.14 -25.85
N HIS A 292 -15.78 -5.43 -25.87
CA HIS A 292 -16.80 -6.47 -25.92
C HIS A 292 -17.67 -6.44 -24.65
N GLY A 293 -17.05 -6.36 -23.48
CA GLY A 293 -17.75 -6.28 -22.19
C GLY A 293 -18.64 -5.04 -22.03
N ARG A 294 -18.33 -3.92 -22.70
CA ARG A 294 -19.17 -2.70 -22.68
C ARG A 294 -20.37 -2.74 -23.63
N GLY A 295 -20.52 -3.77 -24.46
CA GLY A 295 -21.65 -3.87 -25.40
C GLY A 295 -21.51 -2.98 -26.64
N THR A 296 -20.31 -2.49 -26.97
CA THR A 296 -20.09 -1.79 -28.25
C THR A 296 -19.86 -2.79 -29.39
N GLU A 297 -20.92 -3.12 -30.13
CA GLU A 297 -20.85 -3.71 -31.47
C GLU A 297 -20.20 -2.73 -32.46
N ARG A 298 -18.89 -2.51 -32.36
CA ARG A 298 -18.08 -1.89 -33.43
C ARG A 298 -16.71 -2.51 -33.50
N PHE A 299 -16.67 -3.71 -34.08
CA PHE A 299 -15.48 -4.30 -34.68
C PHE A 299 -15.08 -3.44 -35.89
N VAL A 300 -14.54 -2.24 -35.66
CA VAL A 300 -13.88 -1.48 -36.75
C VAL A 300 -12.46 -1.99 -36.83
N SER A 301 -12.35 -3.08 -37.58
CA SER A 301 -11.14 -3.47 -38.29
C SER A 301 -10.56 -2.24 -39.00
N ARG A 302 -9.45 -1.70 -38.48
CA ARG A 302 -8.47 -0.91 -39.25
C ARG A 302 -7.14 -1.02 -38.51
N LYS A 303 -6.27 -1.85 -39.10
CA LYS A 303 -4.92 -2.31 -38.65
C LYS A 303 -4.88 -3.50 -37.69
N ALA A 304 -5.67 -4.54 -37.95
CA ALA A 304 -5.16 -5.90 -37.76
C ALA A 304 -4.43 -6.29 -39.05
N HIS A 305 -3.10 -6.39 -39.04
CA HIS A 305 -2.42 -7.18 -40.07
C HIS A 305 -2.94 -8.62 -39.92
N ARG A 306 -3.59 -9.07 -40.98
CA ARG A 306 -4.35 -10.32 -41.13
C ARG A 306 -3.49 -11.53 -40.74
N ILE A 307 -3.65 -11.99 -39.50
CA ILE A 307 -3.29 -13.35 -39.12
C ILE A 307 -4.56 -14.19 -39.35
N GLU A 308 -4.69 -14.75 -40.55
CA GLU A 308 -5.65 -15.81 -40.82
C GLU A 308 -5.18 -17.09 -40.11
N ILE A 309 -5.73 -17.34 -38.92
CA ILE A 309 -5.68 -18.66 -38.31
C ILE A 309 -6.79 -19.48 -38.98
N SER A 310 -6.44 -20.16 -40.07
CA SER A 310 -7.22 -21.29 -40.57
C SER A 310 -7.04 -22.44 -39.59
N LEU A 311 -8.06 -22.71 -38.77
CA LEU A 311 -8.17 -23.96 -38.02
C LEU A 311 -8.48 -25.10 -39.02
N GLY A 312 -7.45 -25.61 -39.67
CA GLY A 312 -7.40 -26.94 -40.25
C GLY A 312 -6.52 -27.80 -39.35
N GLY A 313 -7.06 -28.89 -38.83
CA GLY A 313 -6.52 -29.57 -37.64
C GLY A 313 -5.14 -30.26 -37.76
N LEU A 314 -4.82 -30.88 -36.62
CA LEU A 314 -3.77 -31.87 -36.35
C LEU A 314 -2.45 -31.34 -35.76
N CYS A 315 -2.47 -31.27 -34.43
CA CYS A 315 -1.58 -31.98 -33.53
C CYS A 315 -0.05 -31.92 -33.78
N HIS A 316 0.61 -31.24 -32.84
CA HIS A 316 1.99 -31.44 -32.39
C HIS A 316 3.17 -30.95 -33.24
N GLN A 317 4.11 -30.35 -32.48
CA GLN A 317 5.54 -30.18 -32.70
C GLN A 317 6.05 -28.94 -33.45
N ARG A 318 6.63 -28.06 -32.61
CA ARG A 318 8.02 -27.59 -32.66
C ARG A 318 8.40 -26.78 -33.90
N MET A 319 8.42 -25.45 -33.76
CA MET A 319 8.90 -24.56 -34.81
C MET A 319 10.24 -23.93 -34.41
N VAL A 320 11.24 -24.23 -35.23
CA VAL A 320 12.59 -23.65 -35.23
C VAL A 320 12.50 -22.22 -35.78
N LEU A 321 13.15 -21.28 -35.09
CA LEU A 321 13.31 -19.89 -35.52
C LEU A 321 14.40 -19.79 -36.59
N GLN A 322 14.09 -19.19 -37.73
CA GLN A 322 15.10 -18.69 -38.65
C GLN A 322 14.78 -17.22 -38.98
N VAL A 323 15.74 -16.35 -38.67
CA VAL A 323 15.70 -14.90 -38.85
C VAL A 323 16.39 -14.57 -40.16
N THR A 324 15.73 -13.82 -41.06
CA THR A 324 16.40 -13.19 -42.21
C THR A 324 16.03 -11.70 -42.29
N SER A 325 17.06 -10.88 -42.46
CA SER A 325 17.05 -9.42 -42.56
C SER A 325 16.54 -8.93 -43.93
N PRO A 326 15.98 -7.71 -44.03
CA PRO A 326 15.42 -7.20 -45.29
C PRO A 326 16.48 -6.49 -46.16
N GLU A 327 16.47 -6.78 -47.46
CA GLU A 327 17.16 -6.00 -48.51
C GLU A 327 16.32 -4.77 -48.91
N LEU A 328 17.02 -3.64 -49.06
CA LEU A 328 16.60 -2.40 -49.69
C LEU A 328 16.55 -2.57 -51.22
N VAL A 329 15.39 -2.36 -51.87
CA VAL A 329 15.36 -1.80 -53.24
C VAL A 329 14.08 -0.98 -53.48
N ASN A 330 14.29 0.33 -53.59
CA ASN A 330 13.69 1.35 -54.45
C ASN A 330 12.32 1.13 -55.12
N ALA A 331 11.46 2.14 -54.93
CA ALA A 331 10.82 2.89 -56.03
C ALA A 331 10.78 4.38 -55.65
#